data_AF-A0A437SDN0-F1
#
_entry.id   AF-A0A437SDN0-F1
#
_cell.length_a   1.000
_cell.length_b   1.000
_cell.length_c   1.000
_cell.angle_alpha   90.00
_cell.angle_beta   90.00
_cell.angle_gamma   90.00
#
_symmetry.space_group_name_H-M   'P 1'
#
loop_
_entity.id
_entity.type
_entity.pdbx_description
1 polymer ?
#
loop_
_entity_poly.entity_id
_entity_poly.type
_entity_poly.pdbx_seq_one_letter_code
_entity_poly.pdbx_strand_id
1 'polypeptide(L)' 'MNGISFFQTLQQNQQQNITLILLKGLHVKGMIRGFDTYSVLIEVEGKQQLVYKHAISTIRF' A
#
# COMPACT_ATOMS: atom_id res chain seq x y z
N MET A 1 9.81 7.79 5.04
CA MET A 1 9.03 7.30 6.21
C MET A 1 9.88 6.24 6.89
N ASN A 2 10.03 6.29 8.21
CA ASN A 2 10.74 5.24 8.95
C ASN A 2 9.96 3.92 8.82
N GLY A 3 10.65 2.78 8.71
CA GLY A 3 10.00 1.48 8.46
C GLY A 3 8.88 1.16 9.45
N ILE A 4 9.05 1.51 10.73
CA ILE A 4 8.07 1.29 11.82
C ILE A 4 6.76 2.05 11.56
N SER A 5 6.83 3.32 11.13
CA SER A 5 5.62 4.13 10.90
C SER A 5 4.80 3.57 9.73
N PHE A 6 5.45 3.00 8.72
CA PHE A 6 4.79 2.43 7.55
C PHE A 6 3.92 1.22 7.90
N PHE A 7 4.41 0.28 8.71
CA PHE A 7 3.62 -0.89 9.13
C PHE A 7 2.38 -0.49 9.93
N GLN A 8 2.54 0.45 10.88
CA GLN A 8 1.44 0.92 11.70
C GLN A 8 0.36 1.62 10.86
N THR A 9 0.79 2.45 9.91
CA THR A 9 -0.02 3.09 8.87
C THR A 9 -0.84 2.07 8.07
N LEU A 10 -0.24 0.95 7.63
CA LEU A 10 -0.98 -0.09 6.90
C LEU A 10 -1.96 -0.84 7.83
N GLN A 11 -1.53 -1.18 9.05
CA GLN A 11 -2.35 -1.92 10.01
C GLN A 11 -3.64 -1.17 10.38
N GLN A 12 -3.55 0.16 10.59
CA GLN A 12 -4.71 0.99 10.95
C GLN A 12 -5.74 1.11 9.82
N ASN A 13 -5.37 0.82 8.57
CA ASN A 13 -6.18 1.11 7.39
C ASN A 13 -6.45 -0.14 6.51
N GLN A 14 -6.35 -1.35 7.06
CA GLN A 14 -6.50 -2.64 6.35
C GLN A 14 -7.87 -2.92 5.71
N GLN A 15 -8.82 -1.99 5.80
CA GLN A 15 -10.17 -2.13 5.24
C GLN A 15 -10.66 -0.84 4.58
N GLN A 16 -9.77 0.15 4.42
CA GLN A 16 -10.07 1.42 3.79
C GLN A 16 -9.52 1.43 2.36
N ASN A 17 -10.19 2.16 1.48
CA ASN A 17 -9.68 2.44 0.15
C ASN A 17 -8.56 3.47 0.28
N ILE A 18 -7.33 3.05 -0.01
CA ILE A 18 -6.14 3.90 0.03
C ILE A 18 -5.60 4.15 -1.36
N THR A 19 -4.72 5.14 -1.49
CA THR A 19 -3.94 5.39 -2.71
C THR A 19 -2.46 5.24 -2.41
N LEU A 20 -1.82 4.25 -3.05
CA LEU A 20 -0.37 4.13 -3.10
C LEU A 20 0.15 4.98 -4.25
N ILE A 21 1.05 5.91 -3.96
CA ILE A 21 1.80 6.67 -4.96
C ILE A 21 3.15 5.98 -5.10
N LEU A 22 3.50 5.59 -6.33
CA LEU A 22 4.77 4.94 -6.62
C LEU A 22 5.87 5.95 -6.97
N LEU A 23 7.13 5.52 -7.01
CA LEU A 23 8.30 6.36 -7.30
C LEU A 23 8.22 7.14 -8.62
N LYS A 24 7.47 6.63 -9.62
CA LYS A 24 7.25 7.31 -10.91
C LYS A 24 5.93 8.08 -10.99
N GLY A 25 5.27 8.31 -9.85
CA GLY A 25 3.99 9.02 -9.79
C GLY A 25 2.77 8.18 -10.20
N LEU A 26 2.93 6.88 -10.48
CA LEU A 26 1.80 5.98 -10.71
C LEU A 26 0.96 5.86 -9.43
N HIS A 27 -0.36 5.96 -9.56
CA HIS A 27 -1.29 5.81 -8.45
C HIS A 27 -1.95 4.44 -8.51
N VAL A 28 -1.87 3.68 -7.41
CA VAL A 28 -2.61 2.42 -7.23
C VAL A 28 -3.65 2.67 -6.15
N LYS A 29 -4.93 2.72 -6.55
CA LYS A 29 -6.05 2.95 -5.65
C LYS A 29 -6.78 1.64 -5.38
N GLY A 30 -6.90 1.26 -4.12
CA GLY A 30 -7.53 0.00 -3.74
C GLY A 30 -7.50 -0.24 -2.24
N MET A 31 -7.92 -1.43 -1.84
CA MET A 31 -7.99 -1.82 -0.43
C MET A 31 -6.82 -2.75 -0.09
N ILE A 32 -6.12 -2.47 1.01
CA ILE A 32 -5.07 -3.36 1.51
C ILE A 32 -5.71 -4.68 1.94
N ARG A 33 -5.23 -5.80 1.40
CA ARG A 33 -5.64 -7.16 1.82
C ARG A 33 -4.62 -7.82 2.75
N GLY A 34 -3.37 -7.38 2.70
CA GLY A 34 -2.30 -7.87 3.55
C GLY A 34 -0.98 -7.16 3.26
N PHE A 35 0.02 -7.41 4.08
CA PHE A 35 1.38 -6.93 3.88
C PHE A 35 2.36 -7.81 4.64
N ASP A 36 3.60 -7.83 4.18
CA ASP A 36 4.72 -8.45 4.87
C ASP A 36 5.85 -7.42 5.06
N THR A 37 7.07 -7.87 5.34
CA THR A 37 8.23 -6.98 5.52
C THR A 37 8.52 -6.11 4.29
N TYR A 38 8.34 -6.65 3.07
CA TYR A 38 8.81 -6.06 1.81
C TYR A 38 7.69 -5.68 0.83
N SER A 39 6.47 -6.18 1.03
CA SER A 39 5.37 -6.07 0.06
C SER A 39 4.04 -5.68 0.71
N VAL A 40 3.11 -5.19 -0.12
CA VAL A 40 1.72 -4.90 0.19
C VAL A 40 0.84 -5.60 -0.85
N LEU A 41 -0.12 -6.40 -0.39
CA LEU A 41 -1.16 -6.97 -1.23
C LEU A 41 -2.35 -6.00 -1.26
N ILE A 42 -2.68 -5.49 -2.43
CA ILE A 42 -3.78 -4.54 -2.63
C ILE A 42 -4.80 -5.11 -3.60
N GLU A 43 -6.08 -4.96 -3.31
CA GLU A 43 -7.17 -5.31 -4.23
C GLU A 43 -7.63 -4.08 -4.99
N VAL A 44 -7.58 -4.18 -6.32
CA VAL A 44 -7.97 -3.14 -7.26
C VAL A 44 -8.96 -3.77 -8.24
N GLU A 45 -10.19 -3.26 -8.28
CA GLU A 45 -11.25 -3.74 -9.18
C GLU A 45 -11.45 -5.27 -9.14
N GLY A 46 -11.47 -5.84 -7.93
CA GLY A 46 -11.64 -7.28 -7.71
C GLY A 46 -10.42 -8.14 -8.05
N LYS A 47 -9.29 -7.54 -8.44
CA LYS A 47 -8.02 -8.23 -8.70
C LYS A 47 -7.01 -7.90 -7.62
N GLN A 48 -6.29 -8.91 -7.16
CA GLN A 48 -5.18 -8.72 -6.23
C GLN A 48 -3.89 -8.36 -6.97
N GLN A 49 -3.17 -7.39 -6.45
CA GLN A 49 -1.87 -6.94 -6.96
C GLN A 49 -0.88 -6.89 -5.80
N LEU A 50 0.35 -7.36 -6.06
CA LEU A 50 1.45 -7.27 -5.11
C LEU A 50 2.31 -6.05 -5.43
N VAL A 51 2.43 -5.12 -4.48
CA VAL A 51 3.23 -3.90 -4.62
C VAL A 51 4.42 -3.95 -3.68
N TYR A 52 5.63 -3.86 -4.20
CA TYR A 52 6.83 -3.79 -3.38
C TYR A 52 6.99 -2.42 -2.71
N LYS A 53 7.31 -2.40 -1.42
CA LYS A 53 7.43 -1.17 -0.64
C LYS A 53 8.53 -0.23 -1.14
N HIS A 54 9.61 -0.76 -1.72
CA HIS A 54 10.66 0.06 -2.33
C HIS A 54 10.16 0.88 -3.52
N ALA A 55 9.04 0.48 -4.14
CA ALA A 55 8.43 1.22 -5.24
C ALA A 55 7.40 2.26 -4.75
N ILE A 56 7.04 2.27 -3.46
CA ILE A 56 6.01 3.16 -2.89
C ILE A 56 6.71 4.42 -2.34
N SER A 57 6.34 5.58 -2.87
CA SER A 57 6.82 6.88 -2.39
C SER A 57 5.90 7.48 -1.31
N THR A 58 4.59 7.25 -1.40
CA THR A 58 3.61 7.83 -0.46
C THR A 58 2.37 6.94 -0.33
N ILE A 59 1.77 6.93 0.85
CA ILE A 59 0.44 6.35 1.10
C ILE A 59 -0.51 7.50 1.43
N ARG A 60 -1.66 7.55 0.76
CA ARG A 60 -2.78 8.46 1.06
C ARG A 60 -4.01 7.66 1.46
N PHE A 61 -4.73 8.18 2.44
CA PHE A 61 -5.97 7.62 3.01
C PHE A 61 -7.15 8.50 2.61
#